data_AF-A0A183H3S8-F1
#
_entry.id   AF-A0A183H3S8-F1
#
_cell.length_a   1.000
_cell.length_b   1.000
_cell.length_c   1.000
_cell.angle_alpha   90.00
_cell.angle_beta   90.00
_cell.angle_gamma   90.00
#
_symmetry.space_group_name_H-M   'P 1'
#
loop_
_entity.id
_entity.type
_entity.pdbx_description
1 polymer ?
#
loop_
_entity_poly.entity_id
_entity_poly.type
_entity_poly.pdbx_seq_one_letter_code
_entity_poly.pdbx_strand_id
1 'polypeptide(L)'
;MHFCAVKDYCNTALMHDFAIVNLLQKGFNDVIKMAAEIHSLRFGALSPNFVLHKSLQKIIDLYIPEDISNAQDKLYISLTDQKRNVNRLISRFTSRDHLIDCLLASCYIPLYSGSSPPVIDGDQYIDGGFTNNLPIFEDLPTITISPFSGSAIIAPNDYSSMGSFLEWHLRVGTQELKVNVQNMVRGAQALFPPNLKILRNYYKMGQRDAMRFLLDVGILERQLGDAV
;
A
#
# COMPACT_ATOMS: atom_id res chain seq x y z
N MET A 1 1.20 -4.21 -4.21
CA MET A 1 -0.10 -4.60 -3.61
C MET A 1 0.07 -5.37 -2.29
N HIS A 2 1.27 -5.37 -1.69
CA HIS A 2 1.48 -4.63 -0.44
C HIS A 2 2.13 -3.30 -0.85
N PHE A 3 1.50 -2.19 -0.50
CA PHE A 3 2.12 -0.88 -0.49
C PHE A 3 1.59 -0.25 0.80
N CYS A 4 2.14 -0.72 1.93
CA CYS A 4 2.06 0.02 3.19
C CYS A 4 3.21 1.04 3.16
N ALA A 5 3.13 1.98 2.22
CA ALA A 5 3.92 3.20 2.17
C ALA A 5 3.24 4.09 1.12
N VAL A 6 3.05 5.36 1.47
CA VAL A 6 2.20 6.36 0.79
C VAL A 6 0.72 6.25 1.20
N LYS A 7 0.44 6.57 2.47
CA LYS A 7 -0.87 7.05 2.91
C LYS A 7 -0.73 8.50 3.36
N ASP A 8 -1.74 9.28 2.96
CA ASP A 8 -2.02 10.69 3.24
C ASP A 8 -1.21 11.73 2.46
N TYR A 9 -1.85 12.36 1.48
CA TYR A 9 -2.36 13.74 1.54
C TYR A 9 -3.46 13.89 0.47
N CYS A 10 -4.72 13.88 0.89
CA CYS A 10 -5.78 14.50 0.09
C CYS A 10 -5.67 16.01 0.28
N ASN A 11 -5.15 16.70 -0.73
CA ASN A 11 -5.52 18.07 -1.03
C ASN A 11 -5.79 18.14 -2.54
N THR A 12 -7.08 18.06 -2.88
CA THR A 12 -7.86 18.90 -3.81
C THR A 12 -7.24 19.46 -5.10
N ALA A 13 -6.11 18.95 -5.59
CA ALA A 13 -5.48 19.37 -6.84
C ALA A 13 -5.17 18.21 -7.82
N LEU A 14 -5.33 16.96 -7.39
CA LEU A 14 -4.75 15.78 -8.07
C LEU A 14 -5.57 15.22 -9.24
N MET A 15 -6.77 15.72 -9.52
CA MET A 15 -7.51 15.32 -10.72
C MET A 15 -7.32 16.26 -11.92
N HIS A 16 -6.57 17.35 -11.77
CA HIS A 16 -6.35 18.31 -12.86
C HIS A 16 -5.01 18.19 -13.56
N ASP A 17 -4.05 17.47 -12.99
CA ASP A 17 -2.73 17.32 -13.59
C ASP A 17 -2.61 16.01 -14.38
N PHE A 18 -2.77 16.11 -15.70
CA PHE A 18 -2.62 15.01 -16.64
C PHE A 18 -1.26 14.29 -16.49
N ALA A 19 -0.22 15.00 -16.01
CA ALA A 19 1.09 14.40 -15.74
C ALA A 19 1.04 13.37 -14.61
N ILE A 20 0.30 13.66 -13.53
CA ILE A 20 0.17 12.78 -12.37
C ILE A 20 -0.61 11.51 -12.73
N VAL A 21 -1.71 11.66 -13.46
CA VAL A 21 -2.52 10.51 -13.92
C VAL A 21 -1.68 9.58 -14.81
N ASN A 22 -0.89 10.15 -15.72
CA ASN A 22 0.01 9.37 -16.56
C ASN A 22 1.12 8.68 -15.76
N LEU A 23 1.69 9.36 -14.76
CA LEU A 23 2.72 8.79 -13.88
C LEU A 23 2.18 7.60 -13.08
N LEU A 24 0.99 7.74 -12.50
CA LEU A 24 0.31 6.66 -11.77
C LEU A 24 0.01 5.46 -12.69
N GLN A 25 -0.44 5.71 -13.92
CA GLN A 25 -0.70 4.65 -14.88
C GLN A 25 0.59 3.93 -15.32
N LYS A 26 1.69 4.66 -15.51
CA LYS A 26 3.00 4.07 -15.78
C LYS A 26 3.48 3.21 -14.60
N GLY A 27 3.40 3.73 -13.37
CA GLY A 27 3.79 3.01 -12.17
C GLY A 27 3.00 1.71 -11.98
N PHE A 28 1.67 1.78 -12.19
CA PHE A 28 0.84 0.58 -12.19
C PHE A 28 1.29 -0.45 -13.24
N ASN A 29 1.58 0.00 -14.46
CA ASN A 29 2.04 -0.89 -15.52
C ASN A 29 3.38 -1.56 -15.20
N ASP A 30 4.32 -0.85 -14.56
CA ASP A 30 5.61 -1.44 -14.17
C ASP A 30 5.46 -2.46 -13.03
N VAL A 31 4.54 -2.23 -12.08
CA VAL A 31 4.17 -3.24 -11.08
C VAL A 31 3.55 -4.47 -11.73
N ILE A 32 2.70 -4.28 -12.75
CA ILE A 32 2.12 -5.40 -13.52
C ILE A 32 3.20 -6.16 -14.31
N LYS A 33 4.19 -5.48 -14.88
CA LYS A 33 5.34 -6.14 -15.54
C LYS A 33 6.14 -6.97 -14.54
N MET A 34 6.43 -6.45 -13.35
CA MET A 34 7.09 -7.22 -12.29
C MET A 34 6.29 -8.49 -11.95
N ALA A 35 4.96 -8.40 -11.81
CA ALA A 35 4.15 -9.59 -11.57
C ALA A 35 4.22 -10.60 -12.72
N ALA A 36 4.26 -10.14 -13.97
CA ALA A 36 4.42 -11.00 -15.14
C ALA A 36 5.79 -11.71 -15.16
N GLU A 37 6.85 -10.99 -14.80
CA GLU A 37 8.20 -11.55 -14.64
C GLU A 37 8.19 -12.65 -13.57
N ILE A 38 7.59 -12.40 -12.41
CA ILE A 38 7.44 -13.40 -11.34
C ILE A 38 6.74 -14.65 -11.86
N HIS A 39 5.62 -14.52 -12.59
CA HIS A 39 4.89 -15.68 -13.13
C HIS A 39 5.66 -16.46 -14.19
N SER A 40 6.61 -15.84 -14.89
CA SER A 40 7.44 -16.52 -15.87
C SER A 40 8.50 -17.43 -15.24
N LEU A 41 8.77 -17.28 -13.94
CA LEU A 41 9.74 -18.10 -13.22
C LEU A 41 9.15 -19.45 -12.83
N ARG A 42 9.97 -20.51 -12.91
CA ARG A 42 9.55 -21.90 -12.64
C ARG A 42 8.87 -22.09 -11.28
N PHE A 43 9.29 -21.36 -10.24
CA PHE A 43 8.71 -21.43 -8.90
C PHE A 43 8.05 -20.11 -8.47
N GLY A 44 7.76 -19.23 -9.43
CA GLY A 44 7.17 -17.93 -9.14
C GLY A 44 8.03 -17.11 -8.18
N ALA A 45 7.39 -16.54 -7.16
CA ALA A 45 8.03 -15.75 -6.11
C ALA A 45 8.96 -16.56 -5.19
N LEU A 46 8.89 -17.90 -5.23
CA LEU A 46 9.78 -18.80 -4.48
C LEU A 46 11.04 -19.18 -5.26
N SER A 47 11.23 -18.63 -6.46
CA SER A 47 12.40 -18.94 -7.28
C SER A 47 13.68 -18.41 -6.61
N PRO A 48 14.75 -19.20 -6.49
CA PRO A 48 15.97 -18.79 -5.77
C PRO A 48 16.63 -17.50 -6.28
N ASN A 49 16.44 -17.19 -7.56
CA ASN A 49 17.00 -16.00 -8.20
C ASN A 49 16.09 -14.76 -8.09
N PHE A 50 14.87 -14.92 -7.56
CA PHE A 50 13.94 -13.81 -7.36
C PHE A 50 14.15 -13.20 -5.98
N VAL A 51 14.44 -11.90 -5.95
CA VAL A 51 14.54 -11.11 -4.72
C VAL A 51 13.60 -9.94 -4.87
N LEU A 52 12.44 -10.00 -4.19
CA LEU A 52 11.41 -8.96 -4.27
C LEU A 52 11.98 -7.58 -3.98
N HIS A 53 12.84 -7.48 -2.96
CA HIS A 53 13.48 -6.22 -2.59
C HIS A 53 14.22 -5.56 -3.75
N LYS A 54 14.97 -6.32 -4.58
CA LYS A 54 15.69 -5.78 -5.74
C LYS A 54 14.74 -5.31 -6.84
N SER A 55 13.67 -6.05 -7.11
CA SER A 55 12.68 -5.67 -8.11
C SER A 55 11.90 -4.43 -7.68
N LEU A 56 11.57 -4.33 -6.38
CA LEU A 56 10.88 -3.18 -5.81
C LEU A 56 11.77 -1.94 -5.80
N GLN A 57 13.05 -2.07 -5.42
CA GLN A 57 14.03 -0.99 -5.45
C GLN A 57 14.11 -0.35 -6.83
N LYS A 58 14.21 -1.15 -7.90
CA LYS A 58 14.21 -0.64 -9.27
C LYS A 58 12.97 0.20 -9.60
N ILE A 59 11.79 -0.22 -9.16
CA ILE A 59 10.58 0.57 -9.39
C ILE A 59 10.62 1.85 -8.57
N ILE A 60 10.91 1.77 -7.27
CA ILE A 60 10.97 2.96 -6.41
C ILE A 60 11.96 3.98 -6.97
N ASP A 61 13.15 3.54 -7.39
CA ASP A 61 14.17 4.39 -7.99
C ASP A 61 13.69 5.16 -9.22
N LEU A 62 12.83 4.55 -10.05
CA LEU A 62 12.29 5.18 -11.26
C LEU A 62 11.29 6.31 -10.97
N TYR A 63 10.59 6.24 -9.83
CA TYR A 63 9.47 7.13 -9.52
C TYR A 63 9.76 8.14 -8.40
N ILE A 64 10.78 7.91 -7.56
CA ILE A 64 11.18 8.86 -6.52
C ILE A 64 12.09 9.95 -7.14
N PRO A 65 11.68 11.23 -7.08
CA PRO A 65 12.47 12.33 -7.61
C PRO A 65 13.75 12.56 -6.80
N GLU A 66 14.74 13.22 -7.41
CA GLU A 66 15.96 13.69 -6.73
C GLU A 66 15.64 14.70 -5.62
N ASP A 67 14.73 15.64 -5.88
CA ASP A 67 14.24 16.57 -4.86
C ASP A 67 13.11 15.95 -4.04
N ILE A 68 13.44 15.62 -2.79
CA ILE A 68 12.53 15.02 -1.81
C ILE A 68 11.97 16.03 -0.80
N SER A 69 12.16 17.33 -1.02
CA SER A 69 11.69 18.39 -0.11
C SER A 69 10.18 18.30 0.17
N ASN A 70 9.40 17.93 -0.84
CA ASN A 70 7.95 17.74 -0.74
C ASN A 70 7.52 16.52 0.10
N ALA A 71 8.44 15.62 0.45
CA ALA A 71 8.15 14.48 1.32
C ALA A 71 8.33 14.81 2.81
N GLN A 72 9.09 15.84 3.14
CA GLN A 72 9.44 16.18 4.52
C GLN A 72 8.19 16.60 5.31
N ASP A 73 7.94 15.92 6.44
CA ASP A 73 6.77 16.08 7.31
C ASP A 73 5.40 15.90 6.61
N LYS A 74 5.42 15.44 5.36
CA LYS A 74 4.26 15.21 4.51
C LYS A 74 4.10 13.73 4.14
N LEU A 75 5.17 12.95 4.15
CA LEU A 75 5.11 11.51 3.97
C LEU A 75 5.51 10.84 5.27
N TYR A 76 4.63 10.02 5.84
CA TYR A 76 4.93 9.20 7.01
C TYR A 76 5.08 7.74 6.58
N ILE A 77 6.22 7.15 6.90
CA ILE A 77 6.52 5.74 6.61
C ILE A 77 6.53 4.97 7.92
N SER A 78 5.66 3.96 8.00
CA SER A 78 5.51 3.10 9.16
C SER A 78 6.47 1.93 9.08
N LEU A 79 7.30 1.77 10.09
CA LEU A 79 8.30 0.71 10.18
C LEU A 79 8.14 -0.07 11.48
N THR A 80 8.41 -1.36 11.44
CA THR A 80 8.53 -2.17 12.65
C THR A 80 10.01 -2.36 12.95
N ASP A 81 10.47 -1.89 14.11
CA ASP A 81 11.80 -2.23 14.63
C ASP A 81 11.85 -3.74 14.90
N GLN A 82 12.67 -4.47 14.14
CA GLN A 82 12.67 -5.93 14.18
C GLN A 82 13.09 -6.47 15.55
N LYS A 83 14.01 -5.78 16.23
CA LYS A 83 14.58 -6.25 17.50
C LYS A 83 13.66 -5.92 18.66
N ARG A 84 13.11 -4.71 18.67
CA ARG A 84 12.30 -4.18 19.78
C ARG A 84 10.81 -4.47 19.61
N ASN A 85 10.38 -4.84 18.40
CA ASN A 85 8.98 -5.07 18.02
C ASN A 85 8.06 -3.87 18.35
N VAL A 86 8.56 -2.67 18.07
CA VAL A 86 7.82 -1.41 18.25
C VAL A 86 7.75 -0.66 16.94
N ASN A 87 6.71 0.16 16.79
CA ASN A 87 6.53 0.98 15.60
C ASN A 87 7.45 2.20 15.61
N ARG A 88 7.92 2.60 14.43
CA ARG A 88 8.58 3.88 14.18
C ARG A 88 7.95 4.52 12.96
N LEU A 89 7.39 5.72 13.13
CA LEU A 89 6.93 6.57 12.01
C LEU A 89 8.07 7.52 11.64
N ILE A 90 8.57 7.40 10.42
CA ILE A 90 9.60 8.31 9.87
C ILE A 90 8.93 9.28 8.91
N SER A 91 9.12 10.59 9.13
CA SER A 91 8.61 11.65 8.26
C SER A 91 9.66 12.63 7.77
N ARG A 92 10.90 12.50 8.24
CA ARG A 92 12.03 13.31 7.80
C ARG A 92 13.11 12.42 7.24
N PHE A 93 13.61 12.79 6.06
CA PHE A 93 14.56 11.99 5.31
C PHE A 93 15.80 12.82 5.01
N THR A 94 16.97 12.28 5.36
CA THR A 94 18.27 12.97 5.23
C THR A 94 18.78 13.01 3.79
N SER A 95 18.36 12.06 2.96
CA SER A 95 18.68 11.96 1.54
C SER A 95 17.61 11.19 0.77
N ARG A 96 17.65 11.23 -0.57
CA ARG A 96 16.82 10.39 -1.44
C ARG A 96 17.01 8.91 -1.11
N ASP A 97 18.25 8.47 -0.94
CA ASP A 97 18.57 7.08 -0.61
C ASP A 97 17.98 6.68 0.75
N HIS A 98 18.05 7.56 1.76
CA HIS A 98 17.42 7.32 3.06
C HIS A 98 15.89 7.16 2.95
N LEU A 99 15.22 7.95 2.09
CA LEU A 99 13.79 7.77 1.80
C LEU A 99 13.52 6.41 1.13
N ILE A 100 14.35 6.01 0.17
CA ILE A 100 14.21 4.73 -0.54
C ILE A 100 14.39 3.55 0.42
N ASP A 101 15.39 3.60 1.30
CA ASP A 101 15.60 2.57 2.32
C ASP A 101 14.40 2.47 3.28
N CYS A 102 13.83 3.60 3.69
CA CYS A 102 12.59 3.62 4.48
C CYS A 102 11.43 2.95 3.72
N LEU A 103 11.21 3.28 2.45
CA LEU A 103 10.15 2.68 1.63
C LEU A 103 10.34 1.16 1.45
N LEU A 104 11.57 0.73 1.24
CA LEU A 104 11.93 -0.67 1.09
C LEU A 104 11.76 -1.45 2.40
N ALA A 105 12.14 -0.86 3.54
CA ALA A 105 11.93 -1.46 4.86
C ALA A 105 10.44 -1.61 5.16
N SER A 106 9.65 -0.60 4.83
CA SER A 106 8.18 -0.59 4.99
C SER A 106 7.46 -1.68 4.19
N CYS A 107 8.12 -2.26 3.18
CA CYS A 107 7.62 -3.36 2.37
C CYS A 107 8.41 -4.67 2.59
N TYR A 108 9.30 -4.72 3.59
CA TYR A 108 10.13 -5.88 3.85
C TYR A 108 9.38 -6.89 4.72
N ILE A 109 8.92 -7.98 4.09
CA ILE A 109 8.26 -9.09 4.77
C ILE A 109 9.34 -10.13 5.07
N PRO A 110 9.58 -10.48 6.36
CA PRO A 110 10.55 -11.49 6.73
C PRO A 110 10.34 -12.80 5.97
N LEU A 111 11.45 -13.44 5.58
CA LEU A 111 11.49 -14.70 4.79
C LEU A 111 10.98 -14.59 3.34
N TYR A 112 10.37 -13.47 2.94
CA TYR A 112 9.83 -13.27 1.60
C TYR A 112 10.61 -12.23 0.79
N SER A 113 10.97 -11.09 1.40
CA SER A 113 11.54 -9.95 0.66
C SER A 113 13.03 -10.10 0.33
N GLY A 114 13.77 -10.97 1.03
CA GLY A 114 15.21 -11.21 0.85
C GLY A 114 15.87 -11.75 2.12
N SER A 115 17.19 -11.91 2.11
CA SER A 115 17.95 -12.52 3.21
C SER A 115 18.12 -11.63 4.45
N SER A 116 18.11 -10.30 4.28
CA SER A 116 18.29 -9.36 5.40
C SER A 116 17.47 -8.09 5.18
N PRO A 117 16.85 -7.54 6.24
CA PRO A 117 16.12 -6.29 6.17
C PRO A 117 17.04 -5.08 6.00
N PRO A 118 16.53 -3.95 5.48
CA PRO A 118 17.26 -2.69 5.44
C PRO A 118 17.65 -2.21 6.83
N VAL A 119 18.80 -1.53 6.90
CA VAL A 119 19.33 -0.90 8.11
C VAL A 119 19.16 0.60 7.98
N ILE A 120 18.41 1.20 8.90
CA ILE A 120 18.14 2.65 8.93
C ILE A 120 18.66 3.18 10.26
N ASP A 121 19.54 4.17 10.23
CA ASP A 121 20.19 4.74 11.42
C ASP A 121 20.83 3.70 12.38
N GLY A 122 21.31 2.57 11.83
CA GLY A 122 21.98 1.51 12.58
C GLY A 122 21.07 0.41 13.14
N ASP A 123 19.74 0.51 12.98
CA ASP A 123 18.78 -0.52 13.39
C ASP A 123 18.11 -1.19 12.18
N GLN A 124 17.68 -2.45 12.33
CA GLN A 124 16.99 -3.23 11.30
C GLN A 124 15.48 -3.03 11.35
N TYR A 125 14.87 -2.73 10.20
CA TYR A 125 13.44 -2.47 10.11
C TYR A 125 12.75 -3.37 9.09
N ILE A 126 11.52 -3.76 9.41
CA ILE A 126 10.65 -4.58 8.57
C ILE A 126 9.31 -3.85 8.35
N ASP A 127 8.44 -4.47 7.56
CA ASP A 127 7.12 -3.94 7.19
C ASP A 127 6.37 -3.36 8.41
N GLY A 128 5.86 -2.14 8.26
CA GLY A 128 5.13 -1.44 9.31
C GLY A 128 3.84 -2.14 9.72
N GLY A 129 3.29 -2.99 8.87
CA GLY A 129 2.04 -3.71 9.10
C GLY A 129 2.05 -4.66 10.29
N PHE A 130 3.23 -5.09 10.76
CA PHE A 130 3.38 -5.89 11.97
C PHE A 130 3.05 -5.12 13.25
N THR A 131 3.18 -3.79 13.23
CA THR A 131 2.93 -2.93 14.41
C THR A 131 1.88 -1.85 14.16
N ASN A 132 1.93 -1.14 13.04
CA ASN A 132 1.01 -0.06 12.67
C ASN A 132 0.74 -0.03 11.15
N ASN A 133 -0.25 -0.81 10.71
CA ASN A 133 -0.62 -0.98 9.29
C ASN A 133 -1.54 0.13 8.75
N LEU A 134 -2.25 0.81 9.65
CA LEU A 134 -3.08 1.98 9.38
C LEU A 134 -2.77 3.06 10.41
N PRO A 135 -1.70 3.85 10.20
CA PRO A 135 -1.47 5.04 11.00
C PRO A 135 -2.68 5.97 10.91
N ILE A 136 -3.16 6.44 12.05
CA ILE A 136 -4.22 7.45 12.18
C ILE A 136 -3.65 8.56 13.05
N PHE A 137 -3.78 9.80 12.61
CA PHE A 137 -3.31 10.96 13.34
C PHE A 137 -4.49 11.59 14.08
N GLU A 138 -4.39 11.76 15.40
CA GLU A 138 -5.50 12.27 16.21
C GLU A 138 -5.91 13.70 15.83
N ASP A 139 -4.94 14.51 15.39
CA ASP A 139 -5.14 15.92 15.08
C ASP A 139 -5.58 16.19 13.63
N LEU A 140 -5.65 15.15 12.78
CA LEU A 140 -5.93 15.30 11.34
C LEU A 140 -6.99 14.30 10.87
N PRO A 141 -8.05 14.77 10.18
CA PRO A 141 -8.97 13.87 9.50
C PRO A 141 -8.20 12.93 8.54
N THR A 142 -8.22 11.63 8.85
CA THR A 142 -7.43 10.63 8.12
C THR A 142 -8.34 9.75 7.28
N ILE A 143 -8.11 9.68 5.96
CA ILE A 143 -8.84 8.77 5.06
C ILE A 143 -8.07 7.46 4.95
N THR A 144 -8.58 6.41 5.59
CA THR A 144 -7.92 5.10 5.59
C THR A 144 -8.31 4.27 4.37
N ILE A 145 -7.31 3.68 3.71
CA ILE A 145 -7.49 2.81 2.55
C ILE A 145 -6.90 1.43 2.83
N SER A 146 -7.65 0.38 2.50
CA SER A 146 -7.25 -1.01 2.67
C SER A 146 -7.62 -1.88 1.48
N PRO A 147 -6.74 -2.78 1.02
CA PRO A 147 -7.11 -3.81 0.05
C PRO A 147 -7.93 -4.95 0.69
N PHE A 148 -8.08 -4.99 2.01
CA PHE A 148 -8.86 -5.96 2.77
C PHE A 148 -10.13 -5.33 3.34
N SER A 149 -11.23 -6.09 3.38
CA SER A 149 -12.45 -5.65 4.06
C SER A 149 -12.23 -5.60 5.58
N GLY A 150 -12.82 -4.62 6.26
CA GLY A 150 -12.55 -4.35 7.67
C GLY A 150 -12.96 -2.96 8.09
N SER A 151 -12.14 -2.36 8.96
CA SER A 151 -12.36 -1.05 9.59
C SER A 151 -11.93 0.18 8.76
N ALA A 152 -11.26 -0.02 7.62
CA ALA A 152 -10.82 1.10 6.78
C ALA A 152 -12.00 1.75 6.04
N ILE A 153 -11.93 3.08 5.85
CA ILE A 153 -12.97 3.89 5.19
C ILE A 153 -13.17 3.46 3.74
N ILE A 154 -12.08 3.30 2.99
CA ILE A 154 -12.08 2.81 1.61
C ILE A 154 -11.56 1.39 1.61
N ALA A 155 -12.46 0.43 1.45
CA ALA A 155 -12.14 -1.00 1.45
C ALA A 155 -13.14 -1.79 0.60
N PRO A 156 -12.79 -3.03 0.17
CA PRO A 156 -13.75 -3.91 -0.49
C PRO A 156 -14.97 -4.19 0.40
N ASN A 157 -16.15 -4.11 -0.18
CA ASN A 157 -17.40 -4.47 0.50
C ASN A 157 -17.70 -5.97 0.29
N ASP A 158 -17.16 -6.80 1.19
CA ASP A 158 -17.46 -8.23 1.20
C ASP A 158 -18.76 -8.47 1.99
N TYR A 159 -19.85 -8.68 1.26
CA TYR A 159 -21.11 -9.12 1.87
C TYR A 159 -20.99 -10.56 2.36
N SER A 160 -21.31 -10.81 3.63
CA SER A 160 -21.47 -12.17 4.14
C SER A 160 -22.90 -12.66 3.85
N SER A 161 -23.02 -13.82 3.19
CA SER A 161 -24.33 -14.43 2.90
C SER A 161 -25.06 -14.93 4.15
N MET A 162 -24.38 -14.97 5.31
CA MET A 162 -24.89 -15.49 6.59
C MET A 162 -25.35 -14.38 7.58
N GLY A 163 -25.41 -13.11 7.15
CA GLY A 163 -25.87 -11.99 7.99
C GLY A 163 -24.86 -11.55 9.06
N SER A 164 -25.00 -10.31 9.56
CA SER A 164 -24.06 -9.65 10.50
C SER A 164 -23.85 -10.33 11.86
N PHE A 165 -24.56 -11.42 12.19
CA PHE A 165 -24.53 -12.03 13.53
C PHE A 165 -23.25 -12.81 13.86
N LEU A 166 -22.39 -13.12 12.88
CA LEU A 166 -21.15 -13.89 13.05
C LEU A 166 -19.95 -13.20 12.37
N GLU A 167 -19.91 -11.86 12.36
CA GLU A 167 -18.77 -11.13 11.81
C GLU A 167 -17.60 -11.15 12.80
N TRP A 168 -16.54 -11.89 12.47
CA TRP A 168 -15.30 -11.96 13.25
C TRP A 168 -14.26 -11.03 12.68
N HIS A 169 -13.47 -10.43 13.57
CA HIS A 169 -12.43 -9.47 13.21
C HIS A 169 -11.06 -9.92 13.74
N LEU A 170 -10.03 -9.77 12.92
CA LEU A 170 -8.63 -9.99 13.26
C LEU A 170 -7.89 -8.66 13.22
N ARG A 171 -7.12 -8.37 14.27
CA ARG A 171 -6.26 -7.19 14.33
C ARG A 171 -4.85 -7.53 13.85
N VAL A 172 -4.36 -6.78 12.85
CA VAL A 172 -3.00 -6.85 12.32
C VAL A 172 -2.36 -5.48 12.49
N GLY A 173 -1.43 -5.37 13.45
CA GLY A 173 -0.94 -4.08 13.94
C GLY A 173 -2.09 -3.24 14.49
N THR A 174 -2.31 -2.06 13.91
CA THR A 174 -3.43 -1.17 14.23
C THR A 174 -4.68 -1.42 13.39
N GLN A 175 -4.60 -2.22 12.32
CA GLN A 175 -5.69 -2.43 11.39
C GLN A 175 -6.59 -3.61 11.78
N GLU A 176 -7.90 -3.40 11.73
CA GLU A 176 -8.89 -4.46 11.96
C GLU A 176 -9.48 -4.97 10.63
N LEU A 177 -9.38 -6.28 10.41
CA LEU A 177 -9.75 -6.99 9.19
C LEU A 177 -10.88 -7.98 9.46
N LYS A 178 -11.84 -8.10 8.53
CA LYS A 178 -12.85 -9.15 8.61
C LYS A 178 -12.21 -10.53 8.38
N VAL A 179 -12.58 -11.50 9.20
CA VAL A 179 -12.19 -12.91 9.02
C VAL A 179 -13.19 -13.56 8.06
N ASN A 180 -12.86 -13.55 6.77
CA ASN A 180 -13.68 -14.18 5.73
C ASN A 180 -12.79 -14.76 4.62
N VAL A 181 -13.39 -15.60 3.78
CA VAL A 181 -12.69 -16.30 2.69
C VAL A 181 -12.07 -15.30 1.71
N GLN A 182 -12.74 -14.18 1.43
CA GLN A 182 -12.27 -13.16 0.50
C GLN A 182 -10.96 -12.53 0.98
N ASN A 183 -10.87 -12.16 2.26
CA ASN A 183 -9.65 -11.62 2.86
C ASN A 183 -8.54 -12.67 2.97
N MET A 184 -8.87 -13.94 3.27
CA MET A 184 -7.88 -15.03 3.23
C MET A 184 -7.29 -15.19 1.83
N VAL A 185 -8.13 -15.16 0.79
CA VAL A 185 -7.68 -15.20 -0.61
C VAL A 185 -6.81 -13.99 -0.93
N ARG A 186 -7.22 -12.77 -0.54
CA ARG A 186 -6.41 -11.55 -0.73
C ARG A 186 -5.06 -11.64 -0.01
N GLY A 187 -5.03 -12.20 1.19
CA GLY A 187 -3.80 -12.34 1.98
C GLY A 187 -2.81 -13.29 1.31
N ALA A 188 -3.29 -14.46 0.88
CA ALA A 188 -2.48 -15.39 0.08
C ALA A 188 -1.99 -14.73 -1.22
N GLN A 189 -2.84 -13.95 -1.88
CA GLN A 189 -2.51 -13.28 -3.14
C GLN A 189 -1.58 -12.06 -2.97
N ALA A 190 -1.50 -11.49 -1.78
CA ALA A 190 -0.55 -10.43 -1.45
C ALA A 190 0.89 -10.98 -1.34
N LEU A 191 1.04 -12.20 -0.82
CA LEU A 191 2.31 -12.94 -0.78
C LEU A 191 2.63 -13.64 -2.10
N PHE A 192 1.63 -14.16 -2.79
CA PHE A 192 1.79 -14.89 -4.05
C PHE A 192 0.96 -14.21 -5.13
N PRO A 193 1.56 -13.31 -5.94
CA PRO A 193 0.83 -12.51 -6.90
C PRO A 193 -0.09 -13.39 -7.76
N PRO A 194 -1.40 -13.10 -7.83
CA PRO A 194 -2.33 -13.83 -8.68
C PRO A 194 -2.12 -13.42 -10.15
N ASN A 195 -2.71 -14.14 -11.10
CA ASN A 195 -2.58 -13.81 -12.52
C ASN A 195 -2.96 -12.34 -12.84
N LEU A 196 -2.45 -11.83 -13.96
CA LEU A 196 -2.59 -10.42 -14.34
C LEU A 196 -4.05 -9.94 -14.46
N LYS A 197 -5.00 -10.84 -14.76
CA LYS A 197 -6.43 -10.49 -14.83
C LYS A 197 -6.96 -10.13 -13.44
N ILE A 198 -6.59 -10.90 -12.41
CA ILE A 198 -6.98 -10.66 -11.02
C ILE A 198 -6.31 -9.38 -10.50
N LEU A 199 -5.02 -9.17 -10.76
CA LEU A 199 -4.33 -7.93 -10.37
C LEU A 199 -4.98 -6.67 -10.95
N ARG A 200 -5.35 -6.70 -12.25
CA ARG A 200 -6.09 -5.60 -12.88
C ARG A 200 -7.49 -5.43 -12.29
N ASN A 201 -8.13 -6.52 -11.87
CA ASN A 201 -9.42 -6.44 -11.19
C ASN A 201 -9.29 -5.74 -9.83
N TYR A 202 -8.25 -6.04 -9.05
CA TYR A 202 -8.00 -5.34 -7.79
C TYR A 202 -7.75 -3.84 -7.99
N TYR A 203 -7.00 -3.45 -9.02
CA TYR A 203 -6.84 -2.04 -9.37
C TYR A 203 -8.18 -1.36 -9.66
N LYS A 204 -9.02 -1.97 -10.50
CA LYS A 204 -10.37 -1.46 -10.81
C LYS A 204 -11.30 -1.47 -9.60
N MET A 205 -11.16 -2.43 -8.69
CA MET A 205 -11.92 -2.46 -7.44
C MET A 205 -11.55 -1.26 -6.58
N GLY A 206 -10.26 -1.02 -6.33
CA GLY A 206 -9.80 0.14 -5.54
C GLY A 206 -10.25 1.48 -6.13
N GLN A 207 -10.21 1.63 -7.45
CA GLN A 207 -10.75 2.82 -8.13
C GLN A 207 -12.27 3.01 -7.87
N ARG A 208 -13.05 1.94 -7.95
CA ARG A 208 -14.50 1.99 -7.71
C ARG A 208 -14.82 2.28 -6.24
N ASP A 209 -14.08 1.67 -5.32
CA ASP A 209 -14.29 1.86 -3.89
C ASP A 209 -13.92 3.29 -3.48
N ALA A 210 -12.84 3.84 -4.03
CA ALA A 210 -12.49 5.25 -3.86
C ALA A 210 -13.54 6.19 -4.47
N MET A 211 -13.97 5.94 -5.71
CA MET A 211 -15.01 6.75 -6.36
C MET A 211 -16.32 6.76 -5.58
N ARG A 212 -16.73 5.59 -5.04
CA ARG A 212 -17.92 5.49 -4.19
C ARG A 212 -17.77 6.38 -2.95
N PHE A 213 -16.64 6.29 -2.24
CA PHE A 213 -16.39 7.16 -1.09
C PHE A 213 -16.46 8.64 -1.46
N LEU A 214 -15.82 9.07 -2.56
CA LEU A 214 -15.83 10.47 -2.99
C LEU A 214 -17.24 10.97 -3.35
N LEU A 215 -18.09 10.11 -3.94
CA LEU A 215 -19.51 10.40 -4.20
C LEU A 215 -20.30 10.51 -2.89
N ASP A 216 -20.12 9.56 -1.97
CA ASP A 216 -20.86 9.49 -0.72
C ASP A 216 -20.59 10.70 0.20
N VAL A 217 -19.35 11.20 0.20
CA VAL A 217 -18.96 12.38 1.00
C VAL A 217 -19.12 13.71 0.23
N GLY A 218 -19.59 13.67 -1.02
CA GLY A 218 -19.94 14.87 -1.79
C GLY A 218 -18.77 15.76 -2.22
N ILE A 219 -17.55 15.22 -2.32
CA ILE A 219 -16.34 16.01 -2.66
C ILE A 219 -15.92 15.93 -4.12
N LEU A 220 -16.72 15.30 -4.99
CA LEU A 220 -16.49 15.31 -6.42
C LEU A 220 -17.02 16.61 -7.04
N GLU A 221 -16.11 17.55 -7.29
CA GLU A 221 -16.41 18.67 -8.19
C GLU A 221 -16.50 18.15 -9.64
N ARG A 222 -17.69 18.26 -10.24
CA ARG A 222 -17.86 18.02 -11.68
C ARG A 222 -17.18 19.13 -12.45
N GLN A 223 -16.48 18.78 -13.53
CA GLN A 223 -15.77 19.76 -14.37
C GLN A 223 -16.68 20.77 -15.11
N LEU A 224 -18.01 20.59 -15.15
CA LEU A 224 -19.02 21.56 -15.64
C LEU A 224 -20.46 21.03 -15.40
N GLY A 225 -21.39 21.88 -14.96
CA GLY A 225 -22.85 21.72 -15.15
C GLY A 225 -23.71 21.40 -13.92
N ASP A 226 -24.42 22.45 -13.48
CA ASP A 226 -25.66 22.61 -12.69
C ASP A 226 -25.99 21.63 -11.53
N ALA A 227 -26.19 22.24 -10.36
CA ALA A 227 -26.68 21.62 -9.13
C ALA A 227 -28.07 21.00 -9.32
N VAL A 228 -28.35 19.93 -8.56
CA VAL A 228 -29.71 19.43 -8.33
C VAL A 228 -30.32 20.19 -7.17
#